data_AF-A0A7C9E967-F1
#
_entry.id   AF-A0A7C9E967-F1
#
_cell.length_a   1.000
_cell.length_b   1.000
_cell.length_c   1.000
_cell.angle_alpha   90.00
_cell.angle_beta   90.00
_cell.angle_gamma   90.00
#
_symmetry.space_group_name_H-M   'P 1'
#
loop_
_entity.id
_entity.type
_entity.pdbx_description
1 polymer ?
#
loop_
_entity_poly.entity_id
_entity_poly.type
_entity_poly.pdbx_seq_one_letter_code
_entity_poly.pdbx_strand_id
1 'polypeptide(L)'
;MCTIRQLIVKLANKSRRSFQYVDKEELIIAHMDGGVDVFIKPPQGWPLSMSALKLVSLRSSDQNAKGISLSLLSKVEEAADSLDVDIRKSITDFVDGIEEILLEKMRADLH
;
A
#
# COMPACT_ATOMS: atom_id res chain seq x y z
N MET A 1 3.34 10.24 23.03
CA MET A 1 4.12 8.99 23.03
C MET A 1 4.04 8.39 21.63
N CYS A 2 5.16 7.92 21.07
CA CYS A 2 5.19 7.26 19.75
C CYS A 2 4.94 5.76 19.96
N THR A 3 3.96 5.16 19.29
CA THR A 3 3.71 3.71 19.41
C THR A 3 4.74 2.91 18.61
N ILE A 4 4.93 1.62 18.91
CA ILE A 4 5.81 0.73 18.12
C ILE A 4 5.39 0.74 16.64
N ARG A 5 4.08 0.82 16.36
CA ARG A 5 3.51 0.93 15.01
C ARG A 5 4.05 2.15 14.27
N GLN A 6 3.95 3.34 14.88
CA GLN A 6 4.47 4.57 14.30
C GLN A 6 5.99 4.50 14.05
N LEU A 7 6.74 3.84 14.95
CA LEU A 7 8.18 3.67 14.77
C LEU A 7 8.49 2.80 13.55
N ILE A 8 7.86 1.63 13.42
CA ILE A 8 8.06 0.73 12.28
C ILE A 8 7.69 1.42 10.96
N VAL A 9 6.56 2.13 10.92
CA VAL A 9 6.13 2.88 9.73
C VAL A 9 7.15 3.97 9.38
N LYS A 10 7.66 4.72 10.37
CA LYS A 10 8.71 5.73 10.14
C LYS A 10 10.02 5.13 9.63
N LEU A 11 10.39 3.94 10.11
CA LEU A 11 11.59 3.22 9.65
C LEU A 11 11.45 2.65 8.24
N ALA A 12 10.22 2.39 7.78
CA ALA A 12 9.97 1.96 6.42
C ALA A 12 10.15 3.09 5.38
N ASN A 13 10.17 4.35 5.81
CA ASN A 13 10.40 5.49 4.92
C ASN A 13 11.74 5.38 4.20
N LYS A 14 11.69 5.44 2.87
CA LYS A 14 12.86 5.47 1.98
C LYS A 14 12.73 6.63 1.02
N SER A 15 13.79 6.94 0.27
CA SER A 15 13.81 8.08 -0.65
C SER A 15 12.71 8.04 -1.72
N ARG A 16 12.23 6.85 -2.11
CA ARG A 16 11.20 6.64 -3.14
C ARG A 16 9.76 6.52 -2.63
N ARG A 17 9.58 6.28 -1.32
CA ARG A 17 8.26 5.95 -0.76
C ARG A 17 8.15 6.51 0.63
N SER A 18 7.05 7.20 0.89
CA SER A 18 6.74 7.70 2.23
C SER A 18 5.53 6.98 2.80
N PHE A 19 5.59 6.69 4.09
CA PHE A 19 4.60 5.98 4.85
C PHE A 19 4.15 6.83 6.03
N GLN A 20 2.85 6.90 6.22
CA GLN A 20 2.21 7.57 7.33
C GLN A 20 1.34 6.58 8.10
N TYR A 21 1.41 6.64 9.44
CA TYR A 21 0.48 5.91 10.29
C TYR A 21 -0.60 6.86 10.80
N VAL A 22 -1.86 6.48 10.64
CA VAL A 22 -3.04 7.22 11.09
C VAL A 22 -3.64 6.48 12.28
N ASP A 23 -3.32 6.93 13.50
CA ASP A 23 -3.74 6.24 14.73
C ASP A 23 -5.27 6.11 14.83
N LYS A 24 -6.01 7.16 14.44
CA LYS A 24 -7.48 7.22 14.59
C LYS A 24 -8.20 6.11 13.83
N GLU A 25 -7.64 5.72 12.68
CA GLU A 25 -8.22 4.72 11.77
C GLU A 25 -7.45 3.41 11.81
N GLU A 26 -6.36 3.37 12.60
CA GLU A 26 -5.35 2.32 12.61
C GLU A 26 -4.89 1.95 11.19
N LEU A 27 -4.64 2.95 10.35
CA LEU A 27 -4.26 2.77 8.94
C LEU A 27 -2.80 3.13 8.70
N ILE A 28 -2.19 2.44 7.74
CA ILE A 28 -0.93 2.84 7.13
C ILE A 28 -1.27 3.37 5.74
N ILE A 29 -0.84 4.60 5.45
CA ILE A 29 -0.91 5.19 4.11
C ILE A 29 0.49 5.13 3.53
N ALA A 30 0.64 4.50 2.37
CA ALA A 30 1.88 4.55 1.59
C ALA A 30 1.66 5.44 0.37
N HIS A 31 2.46 6.49 0.27
CA HIS A 31 2.49 7.38 -0.88
C HIS A 31 3.52 6.84 -1.87
N MET A 32 3.06 6.32 -3.00
CA MET A 32 3.91 5.76 -4.05
C MET A 32 4.31 6.82 -5.09
N ASP A 33 5.49 6.63 -5.68
CA ASP A 33 5.89 7.33 -6.89
C ASP A 33 4.86 7.02 -8.00
N GLY A 34 4.26 8.06 -8.58
CA GLY A 34 3.16 7.92 -9.56
C GLY A 34 1.81 8.47 -9.09
N GLY A 35 1.75 9.10 -7.92
CA GLY A 35 0.54 9.81 -7.46
C GLY A 35 -0.58 8.85 -7.06
N VAL A 36 -0.23 7.70 -6.48
CA VAL A 36 -1.16 6.73 -5.93
C VAL A 36 -0.85 6.51 -4.45
N ASP A 37 -1.90 6.60 -3.64
CA ASP A 37 -1.88 6.32 -2.21
C ASP A 37 -2.46 4.91 -1.96
N VAL A 38 -1.72 4.12 -1.19
CA VAL A 38 -2.09 2.76 -0.77
C VAL A 38 -2.54 2.81 0.67
N PHE A 39 -3.78 2.39 0.92
CA PHE A 39 -4.36 2.35 2.26
C PHE A 39 -4.30 0.92 2.77
N ILE A 40 -3.48 0.68 3.79
CA ILE A 40 -3.21 -0.64 4.34
C ILE A 40 -3.75 -0.71 5.76
N LYS A 41 -4.49 -1.78 6.06
CA LYS A 41 -4.94 -2.11 7.40
C LYS A 41 -4.02 -3.15 8.03
N PRO A 42 -3.30 -2.81 9.11
CA PRO A 42 -2.58 -3.78 9.89
C PRO A 42 -3.55 -4.76 10.58
N PRO A 43 -3.18 -6.04 10.71
CA PRO A 43 -3.94 -6.99 11.49
C PRO A 43 -3.80 -6.71 12.99
N GLN A 44 -4.71 -7.27 13.79
CA GLN A 44 -4.60 -7.19 15.24
C GLN A 44 -3.27 -7.77 15.72
N GLY A 45 -2.64 -7.09 16.68
CA GLY A 45 -1.34 -7.49 17.22
C GLY A 45 -0.13 -7.08 16.37
N TRP A 46 -0.32 -6.51 15.18
CA TRP A 46 0.77 -5.97 14.38
C TRP A 46 1.48 -4.83 15.14
N PRO A 47 2.82 -4.68 15.10
CA PRO A 47 3.80 -5.43 14.31
C PRO A 47 4.36 -6.68 15.02
N LEU A 48 3.81 -7.06 16.18
CA LEU A 48 4.30 -8.22 16.95
C LEU A 48 3.75 -9.53 16.41
N SER A 49 2.58 -9.52 15.76
CA SER A 49 2.04 -10.66 15.03
C SER A 49 2.60 -10.72 13.61
N MET A 50 2.97 -11.92 13.16
CA MET A 50 3.39 -12.19 11.78
C MET A 50 2.20 -12.37 10.82
N SER A 51 1.10 -11.69 11.10
CA SER A 51 -0.11 -11.78 10.27
C SER A 51 0.02 -10.88 9.03
N ALA A 52 -0.57 -11.31 7.93
CA ALA A 52 -0.54 -10.57 6.67
C ALA A 52 -1.27 -9.22 6.79
N LEU A 53 -0.67 -8.18 6.20
CA LEU A 53 -1.29 -6.90 5.96
C LEU A 53 -2.42 -7.04 4.94
N LYS A 54 -3.46 -6.22 5.08
CA LYS A 54 -4.59 -6.19 4.16
C LYS A 54 -4.66 -4.85 3.44
N LEU A 55 -4.81 -4.89 2.12
CA LEU A 55 -5.11 -3.70 1.35
C LEU A 55 -6.56 -3.30 1.59
N VAL A 56 -6.79 -2.03 1.89
CA VAL A 56 -8.12 -1.45 2.07
C VAL A 56 -8.59 -0.81 0.79
N SER A 57 -7.74 0.02 0.18
CA SER A 57 -8.02 0.66 -1.10
C SER A 57 -6.78 1.28 -1.70
N LEU A 58 -6.81 1.51 -3.00
CA LEU A 58 -5.89 2.37 -3.74
C LEU A 58 -6.62 3.64 -4.15
N ARG A 59 -5.97 4.80 -4.00
CA ARG A 59 -6.54 6.07 -4.45
C ARG A 59 -5.51 6.86 -5.22
N SER A 60 -5.95 7.59 -6.24
CA SER A 60 -5.06 8.60 -6.81
C SER A 60 -4.91 9.75 -5.81
N SER A 61 -3.66 10.10 -5.52
CA SER A 61 -3.28 11.22 -4.66
C SER A 61 -3.48 12.56 -5.37
N ASP A 62 -3.51 12.54 -6.71
CA ASP A 62 -3.63 13.73 -7.54
C ASP A 62 -5.11 14.10 -7.76
N GLN A 63 -5.51 15.30 -7.32
CA GLN A 63 -6.87 15.83 -7.51
C GLN A 63 -7.23 16.07 -8.99
N ASN A 64 -6.23 15.98 -9.89
CA ASN A 64 -6.35 16.09 -11.34
C ASN A 64 -6.21 14.72 -12.04
N ALA A 65 -6.79 13.66 -11.45
CA ALA A 65 -6.79 12.28 -11.95
C ALA A 65 -7.05 12.19 -13.48
N LYS A 66 -5.98 12.23 -14.26
CA LYS A 66 -5.97 12.04 -15.71
C LYS A 66 -5.26 10.75 -16.12
N GLY A 67 -4.74 9.96 -15.18
CA GLY A 67 -3.88 8.82 -15.49
C GLY A 67 -4.47 7.44 -15.26
N ILE A 68 -5.18 7.21 -14.15
CA ILE A 68 -5.50 5.85 -13.69
C ILE A 68 -7.00 5.68 -13.51
N SER A 69 -7.59 4.76 -14.29
CA SER A 69 -9.00 4.42 -14.19
C SER A 69 -9.32 3.71 -12.87
N LEU A 70 -10.50 3.98 -12.30
CA LEU A 70 -11.04 3.24 -11.15
C LEU A 70 -11.11 1.72 -11.43
N SER A 71 -11.37 1.33 -12.68
CA SER A 71 -11.38 -0.08 -13.08
C SER A 71 -10.00 -0.73 -12.96
N LEU A 72 -8.92 0.04 -13.20
CA LEU A 72 -7.55 -0.45 -13.05
C LEU A 72 -7.25 -0.62 -11.56
N LEU A 73 -7.56 0.39 -10.74
CA LEU A 73 -7.34 0.33 -9.29
C LEU A 73 -8.06 -0.87 -8.65
N SER A 74 -9.31 -1.13 -9.02
CA SER A 74 -10.06 -2.30 -8.54
C SER A 74 -9.38 -3.62 -8.92
N LYS A 75 -8.85 -3.75 -10.15
CA LYS A 75 -8.10 -4.95 -10.57
C LYS A 75 -6.80 -5.12 -9.78
N VAL A 76 -6.12 -4.03 -9.45
CA VAL A 76 -4.89 -4.06 -8.64
C VAL A 76 -5.24 -4.44 -7.21
N GLU A 77 -6.35 -3.93 -6.65
CA GLU A 77 -6.82 -4.28 -5.32
C GLU A 77 -7.09 -5.79 -5.17
N GLU A 78 -7.80 -6.39 -6.13
CA GLU A 78 -8.06 -7.84 -6.18
C GLU A 78 -6.77 -8.66 -6.27
N ALA A 79 -5.82 -8.22 -7.11
CA ALA A 79 -4.55 -8.91 -7.28
C ALA A 79 -3.63 -8.78 -6.06
N ALA A 80 -3.63 -7.63 -5.39
CA ALA A 80 -2.84 -7.39 -4.18
C ALA A 80 -3.26 -8.31 -3.02
N ASP A 81 -4.55 -8.61 -2.91
CA ASP A 81 -5.05 -9.58 -1.92
C ASP A 81 -4.65 -11.04 -2.23
N SER A 82 -4.17 -11.30 -3.45
CA SER A 82 -3.65 -12.61 -3.88
C SER A 82 -2.12 -12.71 -3.76
N LEU A 83 -1.43 -11.64 -3.34
CA LEU A 83 0.02 -11.66 -3.11
C LEU A 83 0.39 -12.67 -2.02
N ASP A 84 1.60 -13.21 -2.13
CA ASP A 84 2.15 -14.15 -1.17
C ASP A 84 2.07 -13.60 0.26
N VAL A 85 1.67 -14.46 1.20
CA VAL A 85 1.51 -14.11 2.61
C VAL A 85 2.82 -13.57 3.19
N ASP A 86 3.97 -14.04 2.75
CA ASP A 86 5.28 -13.57 3.21
C ASP A 86 5.58 -12.14 2.73
N ILE A 87 5.22 -11.81 1.48
CA ILE A 87 5.29 -10.44 0.95
C ILE A 87 4.39 -9.52 1.78
N ARG A 88 3.18 -9.99 2.12
CA ARG A 88 2.19 -9.23 2.88
C ARG A 88 2.55 -8.99 4.34
N LYS A 89 3.58 -9.63 4.91
CA LYS A 89 4.00 -9.39 6.31
C LYS A 89 4.81 -8.11 6.49
N SER A 90 5.44 -7.64 5.42
CA SER A 90 6.32 -6.47 5.40
C SER A 90 5.63 -5.32 4.69
N ILE A 91 5.59 -4.14 5.31
CA ILE A 91 4.96 -2.97 4.68
C ILE A 91 5.68 -2.62 3.38
N THR A 92 7.01 -2.69 3.38
CA THR A 92 7.82 -2.37 2.21
C THR A 92 7.52 -3.38 1.10
N ASP A 93 7.71 -4.67 1.36
CA ASP A 93 7.56 -5.70 0.31
C ASP A 93 6.11 -5.75 -0.23
N PHE A 94 5.12 -5.52 0.64
CA PHE A 94 3.73 -5.45 0.21
C PHE A 94 3.46 -4.27 -0.73
N VAL A 95 3.98 -3.09 -0.43
CA VAL A 95 3.84 -1.93 -1.33
C VAL A 95 4.63 -2.12 -2.62
N ASP A 96 5.81 -2.73 -2.56
CA ASP A 96 6.61 -3.05 -3.75
C ASP A 96 5.84 -4.01 -4.69
N GLY A 97 5.20 -5.04 -4.13
CA GLY A 97 4.36 -5.95 -4.92
C GLY A 97 3.12 -5.26 -5.50
N ILE A 98 2.49 -4.35 -4.77
CA ILE A 98 1.36 -3.55 -5.28
C ILE A 98 1.81 -2.65 -6.44
N GLU A 99 2.98 -2.02 -6.32
CA GLU A 99 3.54 -1.17 -7.36
C GLU A 99 3.88 -1.98 -8.63
N GLU A 100 4.43 -3.18 -8.47
CA GLU A 100 4.69 -4.08 -9.59
C GLU A 100 3.39 -4.46 -10.33
N ILE A 101 2.37 -4.89 -9.58
CA ILE A 101 1.04 -5.19 -10.16
C ILE A 101 0.46 -3.96 -10.87
N LEU A 102 0.56 -2.77 -10.26
CA LEU A 102 0.07 -1.53 -10.85
C LEU A 102 0.76 -1.25 -12.19
N LEU A 103 2.09 -1.36 -12.24
CA LEU A 103 2.87 -1.15 -13.47
C LEU A 103 2.54 -2.18 -14.54
N GLU A 104 2.38 -3.46 -14.18
CA GLU A 104 1.97 -4.52 -15.10
C GLU A 104 0.60 -4.24 -15.71
N LYS A 105 -0.39 -3.89 -14.87
CA LYS A 105 -1.76 -3.60 -15.32
C LYS A 105 -1.81 -2.34 -16.18
N MET A 106 -1.04 -1.31 -15.85
CA MET A 106 -0.93 -0.09 -16.67
C MET A 106 -0.33 -0.37 -18.05
N ARG A 107 0.68 -1.25 -18.14
CA ARG A 107 1.24 -1.68 -19.44
C ARG A 107 0.24 -2.49 -20.25
N ALA A 108 -0.53 -3.35 -19.60
CA ALA A 108 -1.56 -4.16 -20.26
C ALA A 108 -2.75 -3.34 -20.78
N ASP A 109 -3.18 -2.31 -20.04
CA ASP A 109 -4.28 -1.41 -20.46
C ASP A 109 -3.85 -0.44 -21.58
N LEU A 110 -2.55 -0.33 -21.89
CA LEU A 110 -2.01 0.51 -22.98
C LEU A 110 -1.95 -0.21 -24.35
N HIS A 111 -2.25 -1.51 -24.39
CA HIS A 111 -2.16 -2.41 -25.55
C HIS A 111 -3.54 -2.93 -25.98
#